data_AF-A0A834MXI8-F1
#
_entry.id   AF-A0A834MXI8-F1
#
_cell.length_a   1.000
_cell.length_b   1.000
_cell.length_c   1.000
_cell.angle_alpha   90.00
_cell.angle_beta   90.00
_cell.angle_gamma   90.00
#
_symmetry.space_group_name_H-M   'P 1'
#
loop_
_entity.id
_entity.type
_entity.pdbx_description
1 polymer ?
#
loop_
_entity_poly.entity_id
_entity_poly.type
_entity_poly.pdbx_seq_one_letter_code
_entity_poly.pdbx_strand_id
1 'polypeptide(L)'
;MEEKVTRMEDILEENSSDDDMSHINEINVEKTNQMSFKQDIPKGKPKSGRIWKEPRKRFSSIVKSRGIRLSLEKKQKLKENLQRAKEMSRTIKEQKQAEKEAKKQRRIENLKRAEENRKKGEVVQVIKNTAKLKRMKKKQLRLIEKRDTNDA
;
A
#
# COMPACT_ATOMS: atom_id res chain seq x y z
N MET A 1 23.09 2.28 40.85
CA MET A 1 23.56 1.85 39.52
C MET A 1 22.59 2.44 38.53
N GLU A 2 22.93 3.61 37.99
CA GLU A 2 22.06 4.30 37.03
C GLU A 2 22.26 3.67 35.65
N GLU A 3 21.18 3.17 35.07
CA GLU A 3 21.19 2.57 33.74
C GLU A 3 21.45 3.68 32.70
N LYS A 4 22.56 3.55 31.99
CA LYS A 4 22.93 4.44 30.89
C LYS A 4 22.01 4.14 29.71
N VAL A 5 20.93 4.89 29.58
CA VAL A 5 20.05 4.84 28.41
C VAL A 5 20.76 5.56 27.27
N THR A 6 21.26 4.80 26.29
CA THR A 6 21.82 5.35 25.06
C THR A 6 20.70 6.02 24.26
N ARG A 7 20.85 7.33 24.06
CA ARG A 7 19.90 8.12 23.27
C ARG A 7 20.27 8.02 21.79
N MET A 8 19.29 8.24 20.92
CA MET A 8 19.48 8.21 19.47
C MET A 8 20.51 9.26 19.00
N GLU A 9 20.68 10.31 19.80
CA GLU A 9 21.65 11.40 19.63
C GLU A 9 23.09 10.90 19.79
N ASP A 10 23.36 10.04 20.78
CA ASP A 10 24.70 9.50 21.06
C ASP A 10 25.23 8.63 19.89
N ILE A 11 24.32 7.93 19.19
CA ILE A 11 24.64 7.09 18.01
C ILE A 11 24.97 7.94 16.77
N LEU A 12 24.40 9.14 16.70
CA LEU A 12 24.65 10.08 15.60
C LEU A 12 25.99 10.81 15.77
N GLU A 13 26.42 11.09 17.00
CA GLU A 13 27.70 11.74 17.31
C GLU A 13 28.92 10.82 17.09
N GLU A 14 28.80 9.51 17.32
CA GLU A 14 29.93 8.57 17.11
C GLU A 14 30.36 8.44 15.63
N ASN A 15 29.52 8.86 14.68
CA ASN A 15 29.83 8.81 13.25
C ASN A 15 30.44 10.12 12.69
N SER A 16 30.67 11.14 13.53
CA SER A 16 31.23 12.44 13.12
C SER A 16 32.67 12.66 13.60
N SER A 17 33.50 11.61 13.67
CA SER A 17 34.95 11.79 13.73
C SER A 17 35.45 12.23 12.35
N ASP A 18 35.31 13.53 12.08
CA ASP A 18 35.50 14.20 10.78
C ASP A 18 36.98 14.42 10.39
N ASP A 19 37.95 13.92 11.15
CA ASP A 19 39.36 14.24 10.90
C ASP A 19 40.02 13.41 9.78
N ASP A 20 39.59 12.17 9.52
CA ASP A 20 40.20 11.30 8.48
C ASP A 20 39.55 11.42 7.08
N MET A 21 38.33 11.97 7.00
CA MET A 21 37.62 12.18 5.73
C MET A 21 38.02 13.48 5.03
N SER A 22 38.70 14.39 5.74
CA SER A 22 39.17 15.67 5.20
C SER A 22 40.32 15.48 4.19
N HIS A 23 41.31 14.64 4.50
CA HIS A 23 42.48 14.38 3.67
C HIS A 23 42.15 13.59 2.38
N ILE A 24 41.21 12.65 2.44
CA ILE A 24 40.75 11.88 1.26
C ILE A 24 39.93 12.78 0.31
N ASN A 25 39.22 13.76 0.86
CA ASN A 25 38.50 14.77 0.10
C ASN A 25 39.46 15.78 -0.54
N GLU A 26 40.48 16.27 0.16
CA GLU A 26 41.47 17.21 -0.42
C GLU A 26 42.24 16.60 -1.60
N ILE A 27 42.70 15.35 -1.50
CA ILE A 27 43.44 14.67 -2.59
C ILE A 27 42.54 14.42 -3.82
N ASN A 28 41.23 14.21 -3.63
CA ASN A 28 40.26 14.11 -4.73
C ASN A 28 39.89 15.48 -5.31
N VAL A 29 39.81 16.53 -4.49
CA VAL A 29 39.52 17.89 -4.94
C VAL A 29 40.64 18.41 -5.85
N GLU A 30 41.90 18.14 -5.54
CA GLU A 30 43.03 18.56 -6.39
C GLU A 30 43.08 17.83 -7.74
N LYS A 31 42.73 16.53 -7.79
CA LYS A 31 42.71 15.76 -9.05
C LYS A 31 41.51 16.07 -9.96
N THR A 32 40.43 16.64 -9.42
CA THR A 32 39.24 17.04 -10.21
C THR A 32 39.37 18.43 -10.86
N ASN A 33 40.31 19.27 -10.41
CA ASN A 33 40.49 20.63 -10.92
C ASN A 33 41.22 20.75 -12.26
N GLN A 34 41.63 19.63 -12.87
CA GLN A 34 42.06 19.60 -14.27
C GLN A 34 40.92 19.21 -15.24
N MET A 35 39.66 19.46 -14.87
CA MET A 35 38.58 19.53 -15.85
C MET A 35 38.66 20.90 -16.52
N SER A 36 39.29 20.95 -17.70
CA SER A 36 39.29 22.12 -18.58
C SER A 36 37.92 22.78 -18.58
N PHE A 37 37.82 24.01 -18.08
CA PHE A 37 36.64 24.86 -18.23
C PHE A 37 36.40 25.10 -19.73
N LYS A 38 35.74 24.17 -20.40
CA LYS A 38 35.16 24.43 -21.72
C LYS A 38 34.05 25.43 -21.48
N GLN A 39 34.31 26.69 -21.84
CA GLN A 39 33.28 27.70 -21.84
C GLN A 39 32.12 27.18 -22.70
N ASP A 40 30.94 27.02 -22.09
CA ASP A 40 29.72 26.71 -22.80
C ASP A 40 29.33 27.95 -23.60
N ILE A 41 29.80 28.03 -24.85
CA ILE A 41 29.47 29.13 -25.75
C ILE A 41 27.94 29.13 -25.94
N PRO A 42 27.23 30.18 -25.51
CA PRO A 42 25.78 30.23 -25.60
C PRO A 42 25.35 30.18 -27.06
N LYS A 43 24.39 29.30 -27.38
CA LYS A 43 23.85 29.20 -28.74
C LYS A 43 22.94 30.39 -29.04
N GLY A 44 23.01 30.90 -30.26
CA GLY A 44 22.10 31.95 -30.73
C GLY A 44 20.63 31.50 -30.72
N LYS A 45 19.73 32.46 -30.49
CA LYS A 45 18.28 32.24 -30.56
C LYS A 45 17.83 32.25 -32.04
N PRO A 46 16.98 31.32 -32.49
CA PRO A 46 16.44 31.35 -33.85
C PRO A 46 15.52 32.57 -34.03
N LYS A 47 15.46 33.11 -35.25
CA LYS A 47 14.64 34.31 -35.59
C LYS A 47 13.16 34.15 -35.25
N SER A 48 12.63 32.93 -35.32
CA SER A 48 11.24 32.59 -34.98
C SER A 48 10.97 32.43 -33.48
N GLY A 49 12.00 32.49 -32.62
CA GLY A 49 11.89 32.26 -31.17
C GLY A 49 11.55 30.82 -30.75
N ARG A 50 11.12 29.96 -31.67
CA ARG A 50 10.69 28.59 -31.39
C ARG A 50 11.77 27.57 -31.75
N ILE A 51 12.28 26.86 -30.74
CA ILE A 51 13.24 25.77 -30.90
C ILE A 51 12.46 24.46 -31.04
N TRP A 52 12.52 23.85 -32.22
CA TRP A 52 11.76 22.63 -32.55
C TRP A 52 12.54 21.33 -32.36
N LYS A 53 13.84 21.43 -32.01
CA LYS A 53 14.75 20.30 -31.76
C LYS A 53 15.54 20.54 -30.48
N GLU A 54 15.62 19.52 -29.63
CA GLU A 54 16.49 19.57 -28.45
C GLU A 54 17.97 19.55 -28.85
N PRO A 55 18.84 20.29 -28.13
CA PRO A 55 20.27 20.27 -28.37
C PRO A 55 20.84 18.88 -28.08
N ARG A 56 21.39 18.24 -29.11
CA ARG A 56 22.07 16.95 -28.98
C ARG A 56 23.33 17.09 -28.10
N LYS A 57 23.42 16.27 -27.05
CA LYS A 57 24.65 16.07 -26.29
C LYS A 57 25.64 15.25 -27.11
N ARG A 58 26.95 15.55 -27.00
CA ARG A 58 27.99 14.78 -27.69
C ARG A 58 28.06 13.39 -27.06
N PHE A 59 28.33 12.33 -27.83
CA PHE A 59 28.48 10.98 -27.27
C PHE A 59 29.60 10.90 -26.21
N SER A 60 30.59 11.80 -26.29
CA SER A 60 31.66 11.94 -25.29
C SER A 60 31.21 12.52 -23.94
N SER A 61 30.04 13.18 -23.86
CA SER A 61 29.49 13.63 -22.58
C SER A 61 28.74 12.53 -21.83
N ILE A 62 28.53 11.36 -22.47
CA ILE A 62 28.06 10.17 -21.76
C ILE A 62 29.23 9.67 -20.92
N VAL A 63 29.11 9.79 -19.60
CA VAL A 63 30.08 9.26 -18.66
C VAL A 63 30.12 7.74 -18.83
N LYS A 64 31.14 7.25 -19.54
CA LYS A 64 31.44 5.82 -19.72
C LYS A 64 32.05 5.27 -18.42
N SER A 65 31.37 5.42 -17.29
CA SER A 65 31.77 4.69 -16.11
C SER A 65 31.69 3.20 -16.44
N ARG A 66 32.65 2.39 -15.96
CA ARG A 66 32.40 0.95 -15.83
C ARG A 66 31.18 0.89 -14.92
N GLY A 67 30.00 0.59 -15.49
CA GLY A 67 28.71 0.82 -14.85
C GLY A 67 28.69 0.34 -13.40
N ILE A 68 27.83 0.92 -12.57
CA ILE A 68 27.75 0.70 -11.12
C ILE A 68 27.50 -0.79 -10.83
N ARG A 69 28.56 -1.60 -10.86
CA ARG A 69 28.52 -3.02 -10.59
C ARG A 69 28.55 -3.16 -9.09
N LEU A 70 27.37 -3.35 -8.52
CA LEU A 70 27.25 -3.69 -7.11
C LEU A 70 28.04 -4.98 -6.83
N SER A 71 28.78 -4.99 -5.73
CA SER A 71 29.41 -6.22 -5.21
C SER A 71 28.34 -7.27 -4.93
N LEU A 72 28.75 -8.54 -4.90
CA LEU A 72 27.86 -9.66 -4.63
C LEU A 72 27.17 -9.51 -3.26
N GLU A 73 27.91 -9.08 -2.25
CA GLU A 73 27.41 -8.78 -0.90
C GLU A 73 26.30 -7.72 -0.93
N LYS A 74 26.50 -6.61 -1.66
CA LYS A 74 25.47 -5.56 -1.82
C LYS A 74 24.21 -6.12 -2.49
N LYS A 75 24.35 -7.01 -3.47
CA LYS A 75 23.20 -7.67 -4.12
C LYS A 75 22.45 -8.60 -3.17
N GLN A 76 23.16 -9.37 -2.35
CA GLN A 76 22.56 -10.24 -1.34
C GLN A 76 21.78 -9.41 -0.30
N LYS A 77 22.38 -8.35 0.25
CA LYS A 77 21.71 -7.44 1.18
C LYS A 77 20.44 -6.82 0.58
N LEU A 78 20.48 -6.40 -0.69
CA LEU A 78 19.29 -5.89 -1.39
C LEU A 78 18.20 -6.95 -1.55
N LYS A 79 18.58 -8.20 -1.85
CA LYS A 79 17.65 -9.32 -1.98
C LYS A 79 16.97 -9.63 -0.65
N GLU A 80 17.73 -9.68 0.44
CA GLU A 80 17.22 -9.89 1.79
C GLU A 80 16.27 -8.77 2.22
N ASN A 81 16.64 -7.52 1.98
CA ASN A 81 15.77 -6.37 2.30
C ASN A 81 14.46 -6.42 1.51
N LEU A 82 14.53 -6.76 0.21
CA LEU A 82 13.34 -6.93 -0.61
C LEU A 82 12.46 -8.07 -0.10
N GLN A 83 13.06 -9.18 0.32
CA GLN A 83 12.34 -10.32 0.87
C GLN A 83 11.63 -9.94 2.18
N ARG A 84 12.33 -9.31 3.12
CA ARG A 84 11.73 -8.81 4.38
C ARG A 84 10.56 -7.86 4.12
N ALA A 85 10.73 -6.91 3.18
CA ALA A 85 9.67 -5.98 2.82
C ALA A 85 8.42 -6.70 2.24
N LYS A 86 8.63 -7.73 1.42
CA LYS A 86 7.53 -8.55 0.86
C LYS A 86 6.82 -9.35 1.94
N GLU A 87 7.56 -9.96 2.86
CA GLU A 87 7.01 -10.73 3.97
C GLU A 87 6.17 -9.83 4.90
N MET A 88 6.68 -8.65 5.26
CA MET A 88 5.91 -7.65 6.01
C MET A 88 4.65 -7.20 5.25
N SER A 89 4.74 -6.95 3.95
CA SER A 89 3.56 -6.59 3.16
C SER A 89 2.52 -7.72 3.10
N ARG A 90 2.97 -8.97 2.97
CA ARG A 90 2.13 -10.15 2.89
C ARG A 90 1.39 -10.38 4.21
N THR A 91 2.10 -10.34 5.33
CA THR A 91 1.49 -10.50 6.67
C THR A 91 0.42 -9.44 6.94
N ILE A 92 0.66 -8.17 6.59
CA ILE A 92 -0.35 -7.10 6.72
C ILE A 92 -1.59 -7.37 5.85
N LYS A 93 -1.41 -7.86 4.62
CA LYS A 93 -2.53 -8.19 3.73
C LYS A 93 -3.34 -9.37 4.25
N GLU A 94 -2.66 -10.42 4.72
CA GLU A 94 -3.29 -11.61 5.29
C GLU A 94 -4.09 -11.27 6.54
N GLN A 95 -3.55 -10.44 7.45
CA GLN A 95 -4.28 -9.96 8.62
C GLN A 95 -5.55 -9.18 8.24
N LYS A 96 -5.46 -8.24 7.30
CA LYS A 96 -6.61 -7.46 6.81
C LYS A 96 -7.66 -8.35 6.14
N GLN A 97 -7.24 -9.38 5.43
CA GLN A 97 -8.15 -10.32 4.78
C GLN A 97 -8.86 -11.18 5.83
N ALA A 98 -8.12 -11.74 6.79
CA ALA A 98 -8.69 -12.53 7.89
C ALA A 98 -9.73 -11.73 8.70
N GLU A 99 -9.44 -10.46 9.00
CA GLU A 99 -10.39 -9.58 9.70
C GLU A 99 -11.70 -9.37 8.89
N LYS A 100 -11.58 -9.14 7.58
CA LYS A 100 -12.73 -8.99 6.69
C LYS A 100 -13.56 -10.26 6.60
N GLU A 101 -12.92 -11.41 6.49
CA GLU A 101 -13.58 -12.71 6.42
C GLU A 101 -14.31 -13.02 7.74
N ALA A 102 -13.68 -12.79 8.89
CA ALA A 102 -14.31 -12.93 10.20
C ALA A 102 -15.53 -12.01 10.35
N LYS A 103 -15.43 -10.75 9.92
CA LYS A 103 -16.58 -9.81 9.93
C LYS A 103 -17.71 -10.28 9.02
N LYS A 104 -17.38 -10.85 7.86
CA LYS A 104 -18.36 -11.41 6.91
C LYS A 104 -19.07 -12.62 7.51
N GLN A 105 -18.32 -13.56 8.10
CA GLN A 105 -18.86 -14.74 8.79
C GLN A 105 -19.79 -14.33 9.93
N ARG A 106 -19.35 -13.43 10.82
CA ARG A 106 -20.19 -12.89 11.90
C ARG A 106 -21.48 -12.26 11.38
N ARG A 107 -21.42 -11.52 10.26
CA ARG A 107 -22.62 -10.93 9.64
C ARG A 107 -23.57 -12.00 9.12
N ILE A 108 -23.06 -13.03 8.46
CA ILE A 108 -23.86 -14.14 7.95
C ILE A 108 -24.55 -14.88 9.10
N GLU A 109 -23.82 -15.18 10.17
CA GLU A 109 -24.36 -15.84 11.36
C GLU A 109 -25.44 -14.98 12.05
N ASN A 110 -25.20 -13.67 12.17
CA ASN A 110 -26.19 -12.76 12.75
C ASN A 110 -27.45 -12.67 11.89
N LEU A 111 -27.31 -12.63 10.57
CA LEU A 111 -28.46 -12.65 9.65
C LEU A 111 -29.24 -13.95 9.77
N LYS A 112 -28.55 -15.10 9.80
CA LYS A 112 -29.18 -16.41 9.98
C LYS A 112 -29.93 -16.49 11.32
N ARG A 113 -29.29 -16.04 12.41
CA ARG A 113 -29.94 -15.97 13.73
C ARG A 113 -31.14 -15.03 13.73
N ALA A 114 -31.06 -13.89 13.06
CA ALA A 114 -32.17 -12.96 12.95
C ALA A 114 -33.34 -13.56 12.14
N GLU A 115 -33.06 -14.29 11.07
CA GLU A 115 -34.09 -15.01 10.29
C GLU A 115 -34.75 -16.13 11.11
N GLU A 116 -33.96 -16.91 11.85
CA GLU A 116 -34.47 -17.93 12.76
C GLU A 116 -35.32 -17.32 13.87
N ASN A 117 -34.86 -16.22 14.48
CA ASN A 117 -35.62 -15.51 15.51
C ASN A 117 -36.90 -14.89 14.94
N ARG A 118 -36.85 -14.36 13.70
CA ARG A 118 -38.04 -13.85 13.01
C ARG A 118 -39.07 -14.96 12.80
N LYS A 119 -38.63 -16.16 12.37
CA LYS A 119 -39.50 -17.34 12.24
C LYS A 119 -40.07 -17.77 13.59
N LYS A 120 -39.24 -17.85 14.64
CA LYS A 120 -39.66 -18.26 15.99
C LYS A 120 -40.60 -17.26 16.67
N GLY A 121 -40.40 -15.96 16.44
CA GLY A 121 -41.23 -14.89 16.98
C GLY A 121 -42.47 -14.59 16.12
N GLU A 122 -42.66 -15.29 15.01
CA GLU A 122 -43.82 -15.10 14.14
C GLU A 122 -45.08 -15.67 14.79
N VAL A 123 -45.90 -14.80 15.36
CA VAL A 123 -47.20 -15.17 15.92
C VAL A 123 -48.22 -15.26 14.80
N VAL A 124 -48.61 -16.49 14.44
CA VAL A 124 -49.58 -16.78 13.38
C VAL A 124 -50.97 -17.02 13.93
N GLN A 125 -52.00 -16.59 13.19
CA GLN A 125 -53.39 -16.91 13.50
C GLN A 125 -53.84 -18.09 12.66
N VAL A 126 -54.22 -19.19 13.30
CA VAL A 126 -54.73 -20.38 12.61
C VAL A 126 -56.13 -20.11 12.04
N ILE A 127 -56.25 -20.08 10.72
CA ILE A 127 -57.52 -19.85 10.03
C ILE A 127 -58.28 -21.17 9.91
N LYS A 128 -59.24 -21.40 10.81
CA LYS A 128 -60.07 -22.62 10.80
C LYS A 128 -61.15 -22.64 9.70
N ASN A 129 -61.65 -21.47 9.27
CA ASN A 129 -62.71 -21.37 8.25
C ASN A 129 -62.24 -20.60 7.01
N THR A 130 -62.14 -21.30 5.89
CA THR A 130 -61.65 -20.76 4.61
C THR A 130 -62.66 -19.92 3.84
N ALA A 131 -63.96 -20.06 4.14
CA ALA A 131 -65.01 -19.24 3.52
C ALA A 131 -64.87 -17.75 3.88
N LYS A 132 -64.27 -17.45 5.05
CA LYS A 132 -63.97 -16.06 5.46
C LYS A 132 -63.00 -15.38 4.49
N LEU A 133 -61.91 -16.04 4.13
CA LEU A 133 -60.93 -15.50 3.17
C LEU A 133 -61.56 -15.25 1.79
N LYS A 134 -62.42 -16.17 1.34
CA LYS A 134 -63.11 -16.05 0.05
C LYS A 134 -64.08 -14.86 -0.02
N ARG A 135 -64.58 -14.39 1.14
CA ARG A 135 -65.48 -13.24 1.24
C ARG A 135 -64.74 -11.89 1.39
N MET A 136 -63.44 -11.90 1.66
CA MET A 136 -62.67 -10.67 1.89
C MET A 136 -62.38 -9.92 0.59
N LYS A 137 -62.18 -8.60 0.71
CA LYS A 137 -61.84 -7.75 -0.44
C LYS A 137 -60.41 -8.06 -0.91
N LYS A 138 -60.18 -8.01 -2.23
CA LYS A 138 -58.87 -8.28 -2.85
C LYS A 138 -57.72 -7.43 -2.28
N LYS A 139 -57.98 -6.21 -1.81
CA LYS A 139 -56.98 -5.35 -1.14
C LYS A 139 -56.54 -5.90 0.22
N GLN A 140 -57.47 -6.49 1.00
CA GLN A 140 -57.15 -7.08 2.30
C GLN A 140 -56.39 -8.39 2.14
N LEU A 141 -56.71 -9.19 1.11
CA LEU A 141 -55.98 -10.42 0.80
C LEU A 141 -54.51 -10.18 0.44
N ARG A 142 -54.14 -8.98 -0.06
CA ARG A 142 -52.73 -8.62 -0.34
C ARG A 142 -51.89 -8.40 0.91
N LEU A 143 -52.52 -8.12 2.06
CA LEU A 143 -51.86 -7.89 3.34
C LEU A 143 -51.65 -9.20 4.14
N ILE A 144 -52.32 -10.29 3.74
CA ILE A 144 -52.23 -11.57 4.43
C ILE A 144 -51.09 -12.38 3.80
N GLU A 145 -50.10 -12.73 4.62
CA GLU A 145 -49.07 -13.71 4.26
C GLU A 145 -49.47 -15.09 4.77
N LYS A 146 -49.26 -16.13 3.97
CA LYS A 146 -49.48 -17.52 4.39
C LYS A 146 -48.22 -18.07 5.01
N ARG A 147 -48.36 -18.72 6.16
CA ARG A 147 -47.29 -19.38 6.90
C ARG A 147 -47.73 -20.78 7.29
N ASP A 148 -46.82 -21.73 7.13
CA ASP A 148 -47.09 -23.12 7.48
C ASP A 148 -46.92 -23.31 8.99
N THR A 149 -47.86 -24.03 9.60
CA THR A 149 -47.90 -24.33 11.04
C THR A 149 -47.73 -25.82 11.33
N ASN A 150 -47.65 -26.64 10.28
CA ASN A 150 -47.23 -28.03 10.41
C ASN A 150 -45.71 -28.06 10.40
N ASP A 151 -45.12 -28.22 11.57
CA ASP A 151 -43.74 -28.66 11.69
C ASP A 151 -43.67 -30.10 11.14
N ALA A 152 -42.95 -30.30 10.04
CA ALA A 152 -42.65 -31.62 9.48
C ALA A 152 -41.39 -32.20 10.12
#